data_AF-A0A6G4VPF8-F1
#
_entry.id   AF-A0A6G4VPF8-F1
#
_cell.length_a   1.000
_cell.length_b   1.000
_cell.length_c   1.000
_cell.angle_alpha   90.00
_cell.angle_beta   90.00
_cell.angle_gamma   90.00
#
_symmetry.space_group_name_H-M   'P 1'
#
loop_
_entity.id
_entity.type
_entity.pdbx_description
1 polymer ?
#
loop_
_entity_poly.entity_id
_entity_poly.type
_entity_poly.pdbx_seq_one_letter_code
_entity_poly.pdbx_strand_id
1 'polypeptide(L)'
;PQTVVLADDLTREAIQEGLKAGRSYVAESKSVSLSFTASGPKGEHAGIGGRLKVDRDAPVTVRLEVTGAPRCTTRFVTDQGVLHTSPVLPVSGSGTVEWRTTAQYAAYVRAELRHEAAVAPLPGALAAFTNPIFLGRD
;
A
#
# COMPACT_ATOMS: atom_id res chain seq x y z
N PRO A 1 4.80 -16.98 3.60
CA PRO A 1 3.90 -15.81 3.52
C PRO A 1 3.00 -15.75 4.75
N GLN A 2 2.62 -14.55 5.17
CA GLN A 2 1.76 -14.29 6.31
C GLN A 2 0.83 -13.10 6.02
N THR A 3 -0.33 -13.08 6.66
CA THR A 3 -1.23 -11.92 6.66
C THR A 3 -0.96 -11.11 7.92
N VAL A 4 -0.61 -9.84 7.75
CA VAL A 4 -0.50 -8.87 8.83
C VAL A 4 -1.82 -8.12 8.93
N VAL A 5 -2.41 -8.10 10.13
CA VAL A 5 -3.67 -7.40 10.41
C VAL A 5 -3.37 -6.21 11.31
N LEU A 6 -3.86 -5.03 10.91
CA LEU A 6 -3.80 -3.81 11.71
C LEU A 6 -5.03 -3.80 12.64
N ALA A 7 -4.88 -4.47 13.77
CA ALA A 7 -5.87 -4.56 14.83
C ALA A 7 -5.51 -3.60 15.97
N ASP A 8 -6.53 -3.16 16.70
CA ASP A 8 -6.35 -2.24 17.84
C ASP A 8 -5.80 -2.97 19.08
N ASP A 9 -5.89 -4.30 19.11
CA ASP A 9 -5.33 -5.18 20.14
C ASP A 9 -5.06 -6.60 19.56
N LEU A 10 -4.39 -7.45 20.33
CA LEU A 10 -4.06 -8.85 19.99
C LEU A 10 -5.19 -9.84 20.34
N THR A 11 -6.36 -9.34 20.73
CA THR A 11 -7.53 -10.19 20.96
C THR A 11 -8.05 -10.76 19.65
N ARG A 12 -8.68 -11.95 19.75
CA ARG A 12 -9.30 -12.61 18.60
C ARG A 12 -10.36 -11.73 17.94
N GLU A 13 -11.09 -10.96 18.73
CA GLU A 13 -12.16 -10.06 18.30
C GLU A 13 -11.56 -8.88 17.50
N ALA A 14 -10.55 -8.19 18.07
CA ALA A 14 -9.89 -7.07 17.40
C ALA A 14 -9.21 -7.49 16.09
N ILE A 15 -8.59 -8.68 16.05
CA ILE A 15 -8.01 -9.23 14.83
C ILE A 15 -9.09 -9.48 13.77
N GLN A 16 -10.23 -10.06 14.14
CA GLN A 16 -11.33 -10.30 13.20
C GLN A 16 -11.95 -8.99 12.71
N GLU A 17 -12.08 -7.98 13.55
CA GLU A 17 -12.56 -6.66 13.16
C GLU A 17 -11.62 -5.98 12.17
N GLY A 18 -10.31 -6.02 12.43
CA GLY A 18 -9.29 -5.53 11.50
C GLY A 18 -9.38 -6.23 10.15
N LEU A 19 -9.52 -7.55 10.14
CA LEU A 19 -9.65 -8.33 8.90
C LEU A 19 -10.95 -8.01 8.14
N LYS A 20 -12.09 -7.93 8.83
CA LYS A 20 -13.40 -7.58 8.24
C LYS A 20 -13.40 -6.16 7.66
N ALA A 21 -12.69 -5.24 8.30
CA ALA A 21 -12.51 -3.87 7.82
C ALA A 21 -11.43 -3.76 6.72
N GLY A 22 -10.84 -4.87 6.27
CA GLY A 22 -9.82 -4.87 5.23
C GLY A 22 -8.49 -4.26 5.67
N ARG A 23 -8.26 -4.05 6.96
CA ARG A 23 -7.01 -3.48 7.50
C ARG A 23 -5.91 -4.53 7.55
N SER A 24 -5.46 -4.99 6.39
CA SER A 24 -4.45 -6.03 6.28
C SER A 24 -3.58 -5.95 5.03
N TYR A 25 -2.41 -6.54 5.11
CA TYR A 25 -1.52 -6.77 3.99
C TYR A 25 -0.91 -8.17 4.08
N VAL A 26 -0.41 -8.68 2.96
CA VAL A 26 0.32 -9.95 2.91
C VAL A 26 1.81 -9.63 2.76
N ALA A 27 2.64 -10.35 3.51
CA ALA A 27 4.09 -10.28 3.44
C ALA A 27 4.69 -11.67 3.26
N GLU A 28 5.81 -11.78 2.54
CA GLU A 28 6.49 -13.06 2.33
C GLU A 28 7.08 -13.61 3.63
N SER A 29 7.49 -12.72 4.54
CA SER A 29 8.15 -13.03 5.81
C SER A 29 7.79 -12.01 6.90
N LYS A 30 8.20 -12.31 8.15
CA LYS A 30 8.07 -11.41 9.30
C LYS A 30 9.01 -10.21 9.30
N SER A 31 10.02 -10.18 8.44
CA SER A 31 10.94 -9.04 8.37
C SER A 31 10.35 -7.89 7.58
N VAL A 32 9.39 -8.17 6.68
CA VAL A 32 8.77 -7.14 5.84
C VAL A 32 7.66 -6.46 6.61
N SER A 33 7.77 -5.14 6.78
CA SER A 33 6.71 -4.30 7.34
C SER A 33 6.35 -3.16 6.39
N LEU A 34 5.06 -2.87 6.30
CA LEU A 34 4.50 -1.80 5.48
C LEU A 34 3.67 -0.84 6.34
N SER A 35 3.90 0.46 6.18
CA SER A 35 2.94 1.51 6.55
C SER A 35 2.50 2.21 5.27
N PHE A 36 1.19 2.22 5.01
CA PHE A 36 0.63 2.76 3.78
C PHE A 36 -0.51 3.71 4.09
N THR A 37 -0.37 4.95 3.64
CA THR A 37 -1.31 6.04 3.94
C THR A 37 -1.63 6.85 2.69
N ALA A 38 -2.81 7.46 2.69
CA ALA A 38 -3.17 8.51 1.76
C ALA A 38 -3.67 9.72 2.55
N SER A 39 -3.23 10.92 2.17
CA SER A 39 -3.60 12.16 2.85
C SER A 39 -4.13 13.20 1.87
N GLY A 40 -5.16 13.93 2.30
CA GLY A 40 -5.78 15.05 1.60
C GLY A 40 -5.27 16.42 2.06
N PRO A 41 -5.71 17.51 1.40
CA PRO A 41 -5.19 18.85 1.65
C PRO A 41 -5.66 19.47 2.96
N LYS A 42 -6.73 18.95 3.60
CA LYS A 42 -7.31 19.48 4.85
C LYS A 42 -6.96 18.60 6.06
N GLY A 43 -5.92 17.76 5.96
CA GLY A 43 -5.51 16.84 7.00
C GLY A 43 -6.31 15.54 7.04
N GLU A 44 -7.18 15.29 6.06
CA GLU A 44 -7.83 13.99 5.90
C GLU A 44 -6.78 12.91 5.67
N HIS A 45 -6.97 11.73 6.26
CA HIS A 45 -6.06 10.61 6.06
C HIS A 45 -6.81 9.29 6.08
N ALA A 46 -6.28 8.30 5.38
CA ALA A 46 -6.71 6.92 5.43
C ALA A 46 -5.51 5.98 5.35
N GLY A 47 -5.60 4.84 6.03
CA GLY A 47 -4.65 3.74 5.93
C GLY A 47 -5.21 2.55 5.16
N ILE A 48 -4.47 1.45 5.13
CA ILE A 48 -4.84 0.18 4.49
C ILE A 48 -6.28 -0.24 4.83
N GLY A 49 -7.08 -0.53 3.79
CA GLY A 49 -8.49 -0.90 3.92
C GLY A 49 -9.45 0.29 4.13
N GLY A 50 -8.92 1.47 4.43
CA GLY A 50 -9.68 2.69 4.67
C GLY A 50 -10.04 3.45 3.40
N ARG A 51 -10.87 4.49 3.57
CA ARG A 51 -11.29 5.41 2.51
C ARG A 51 -10.89 6.83 2.85
N LEU A 52 -10.13 7.47 1.98
CA LEU A 52 -9.84 8.90 2.02
C LEU A 52 -10.98 9.67 1.34
N LYS A 53 -11.83 10.28 2.15
CA LYS A 53 -12.98 11.08 1.68
C LYS A 53 -12.51 12.47 1.26
N VAL A 54 -12.26 12.65 -0.04
CA VAL A 54 -11.85 13.92 -0.65
C VAL A 54 -12.68 14.19 -1.91
N ASP A 55 -12.68 15.45 -2.37
CA ASP A 55 -13.28 15.82 -3.64
C ASP A 55 -12.48 15.24 -4.82
N ARG A 56 -13.14 15.11 -5.98
CA ARG A 56 -12.61 14.38 -7.14
C ARG A 56 -11.25 14.92 -7.62
N ASP A 57 -11.09 16.24 -7.62
CA ASP A 57 -9.91 16.97 -8.08
C ASP A 57 -8.95 17.37 -6.95
N ALA A 58 -9.30 17.06 -5.69
CA ALA A 58 -8.44 17.39 -4.56
C ALA A 58 -7.11 16.63 -4.63
N PRO A 59 -5.96 17.29 -4.39
CA PRO A 59 -4.66 16.64 -4.41
C PRO A 59 -4.54 15.63 -3.27
N VAL A 60 -4.19 14.39 -3.60
CA VAL A 60 -3.94 13.30 -2.66
C VAL A 60 -2.46 12.95 -2.70
N THR A 61 -1.84 12.82 -1.52
CA THR A 61 -0.49 12.26 -1.38
C THR A 61 -0.60 10.85 -0.83
N VAL A 62 -0.14 9.88 -1.60
CA VAL A 62 -0.03 8.48 -1.22
C VAL A 62 1.41 8.21 -0.79
N ARG A 63 1.59 7.61 0.39
CA ARG A 63 2.90 7.33 0.97
C ARG A 63 2.98 5.88 1.42
N LEU A 64 4.03 5.19 1.00
CA LEU A 64 4.40 3.87 1.48
C LEU A 64 5.74 3.96 2.18
N GLU A 65 5.80 3.45 3.41
CA GLU A 65 7.04 3.18 4.12
C GLU A 65 7.24 1.68 4.19
N VAL A 66 8.46 1.26 3.87
CA VAL A 66 8.85 -0.15 3.75
C VAL A 66 10.05 -0.39 4.64
N THR A 67 10.06 -1.55 5.30
CA THR A 67 11.27 -2.14 5.90
C THR A 67 11.40 -3.61 5.55
N GLY A 68 12.63 -4.12 5.59
CA GLY A 68 12.94 -5.55 5.45
C GLY A 68 12.75 -6.14 4.06
N ALA A 69 12.78 -5.31 3.01
CA ALA A 69 12.60 -5.73 1.62
C ALA A 69 13.72 -5.21 0.70
N PRO A 70 14.95 -5.74 0.84
CA PRO A 70 16.11 -5.30 0.06
C PRO A 70 15.84 -5.48 -1.43
N ARG A 71 16.29 -4.51 -2.23
CA ARG A 71 16.29 -4.58 -3.70
C ARG A 71 14.90 -4.79 -4.34
N CYS A 72 13.82 -4.57 -3.59
CA CYS A 72 12.47 -4.60 -4.14
C CYS A 72 12.10 -3.28 -4.82
N THR A 73 11.10 -3.32 -5.70
CA THR A 73 10.44 -2.14 -6.29
C THR A 73 9.03 -2.01 -5.73
N THR A 74 8.61 -0.79 -5.44
CA THR A 74 7.21 -0.48 -5.11
C THR A 74 6.45 -0.17 -6.38
N ARG A 75 5.23 -0.72 -6.47
CA ARG A 75 4.24 -0.35 -7.50
C ARG A 75 2.96 0.10 -6.84
N PHE A 76 2.39 1.20 -7.31
CA PHE A 76 1.03 1.59 -6.96
C PHE A 76 0.08 1.16 -8.06
N VAL A 77 -0.80 0.22 -7.69
CA VAL A 77 -1.81 -0.39 -8.57
C VAL A 77 -3.16 0.24 -8.28
N THR A 78 -3.86 0.65 -9.32
CA THR A 78 -5.16 1.33 -9.26
C THR A 78 -6.15 0.64 -10.19
N ASP A 79 -7.37 1.19 -10.27
CA ASP A 79 -8.39 0.81 -11.25
C ASP A 79 -7.96 1.07 -12.70
N GLN A 80 -6.92 1.87 -12.92
CA GLN A 80 -6.33 2.15 -14.24
C GLN A 80 -5.04 1.35 -14.49
N GLY A 81 -4.71 0.37 -13.62
CA GLY A 81 -3.48 -0.42 -13.71
C GLY A 81 -2.33 0.16 -12.86
N VAL A 82 -1.09 -0.07 -13.27
CA VAL A 82 0.09 0.44 -12.53
C VAL A 82 0.37 1.88 -12.96
N LEU A 83 0.17 2.84 -12.06
CA LEU A 83 0.39 4.26 -12.35
C LEU A 83 1.69 4.82 -11.78
N HIS A 84 2.32 4.10 -10.86
CA HIS A 84 3.62 4.47 -10.30
C HIS A 84 4.47 3.22 -10.07
N THR A 85 5.76 3.31 -10.41
CA THR A 85 6.79 2.35 -10.03
C THR A 85 7.98 3.12 -9.49
N SER A 86 8.42 2.78 -8.28
CA SER A 86 9.57 3.43 -7.65
C SER A 86 10.88 2.93 -8.25
N PRO A 87 11.99 3.66 -8.05
CA PRO A 87 13.32 3.07 -8.10
C PRO A 87 13.43 1.87 -7.13
N VAL A 88 14.42 1.02 -7.39
CA VAL A 88 14.75 -0.12 -6.53
C VAL A 88 15.15 0.36 -5.13
N LEU A 89 14.59 -0.25 -4.09
CA LEU A 89 14.97 0.02 -2.70
C LEU A 89 16.45 -0.32 -2.46
N PRO A 90 17.12 0.41 -1.56
CA PRO A 90 18.49 0.12 -1.19
C PRO A 90 18.64 -1.29 -0.61
N VAL A 91 19.88 -1.76 -0.53
CA VAL A 91 20.22 -3.07 0.08
C VAL A 91 19.86 -3.16 1.56
N SER A 92 19.66 -2.03 2.24
CA SER A 92 19.11 -2.02 3.61
C SER A 92 17.65 -2.49 3.67
N GLY A 93 16.93 -2.49 2.54
CA GLY A 93 15.55 -2.92 2.45
C GLY A 93 14.53 -1.98 3.08
N SER A 94 14.95 -0.74 3.37
CA SER A 94 14.07 0.29 3.92
C SER A 94 14.01 1.51 3.02
N GLY A 95 12.83 2.12 2.95
CA GLY A 95 12.64 3.34 2.18
C GLY A 95 11.21 3.86 2.24
N THR A 96 11.04 5.07 1.71
CA THR A 96 9.74 5.70 1.56
C THR A 96 9.50 6.00 0.09
N VAL A 97 8.30 5.69 -0.40
CA VAL A 97 7.82 6.03 -1.73
C VAL A 97 6.61 6.93 -1.59
N GLU A 98 6.63 8.06 -2.29
CA GLU A 98 5.52 9.00 -2.36
C GLU A 98 5.04 9.18 -3.80
N TRP A 99 3.72 9.29 -3.96
CA TRP A 99 3.08 9.55 -5.23
C TRP A 99 1.90 10.51 -5.03
N ARG A 100 1.75 11.48 -5.94
CA ARG A 100 0.65 12.44 -5.93
C ARG A 100 -0.39 12.06 -6.99
N THR A 101 -1.65 12.12 -6.60
CA THR A 101 -2.80 11.77 -7.44
C THR A 101 -4.04 12.59 -7.05
N THR A 102 -5.20 12.24 -7.59
CA THR A 102 -6.52 12.75 -7.25
C THR A 102 -7.52 11.60 -7.26
N ALA A 103 -8.69 11.76 -6.63
CA ALA A 103 -9.72 10.72 -6.63
C ALA A 103 -10.36 10.50 -8.02
N GLN A 104 -10.28 11.47 -8.93
CA GLN A 104 -10.69 11.30 -10.33
C GLN A 104 -9.69 10.51 -11.18
N TYR A 105 -8.42 10.44 -10.76
CA TYR A 105 -7.37 9.74 -11.50
C TYR A 105 -7.18 8.29 -11.04
N ALA A 106 -7.48 8.01 -9.77
CA ALA A 106 -7.49 6.67 -9.21
C ALA A 106 -8.59 6.54 -8.16
N ALA A 107 -9.49 5.56 -8.32
CA ALA A 107 -10.56 5.27 -7.36
C ALA A 107 -10.04 4.51 -6.12
N TYR A 108 -8.93 3.78 -6.28
CA TYR A 108 -8.22 3.15 -5.17
C TYR A 108 -6.73 3.04 -5.48
N VAL A 109 -5.94 2.82 -4.44
CA VAL A 109 -4.51 2.55 -4.56
C VAL A 109 -4.14 1.35 -3.70
N ARG A 110 -3.52 0.34 -4.30
CA ARG A 110 -2.87 -0.78 -3.65
C ARG A 110 -1.36 -0.67 -3.80
N ALA A 111 -0.62 -0.85 -2.73
CA ALA A 111 0.82 -0.99 -2.80
C ALA A 111 1.19 -2.45 -3.05
N GLU A 112 2.06 -2.68 -4.03
CA GLU A 112 2.75 -3.95 -4.25
C GLU A 112 4.25 -3.73 -4.13
N LEU A 113 4.92 -4.68 -3.49
CA LEU A 113 6.35 -4.72 -3.36
C LEU A 113 6.85 -5.97 -4.09
N ARG A 114 7.73 -5.77 -5.07
CA ARG A 114 8.15 -6.85 -5.98
C ARG A 114 9.66 -6.97 -6.02
N HIS A 115 10.12 -8.21 -5.95
CA HIS A 115 11.49 -8.59 -6.27
C HIS A 115 11.80 -8.27 -7.73
N GLU A 116 13.09 -8.33 -8.08
CA GLU A 116 13.52 -8.26 -9.47
C GLU A 116 12.86 -9.37 -10.31
N ALA A 117 12.52 -9.05 -11.56
CA ALA A 117 11.91 -10.02 -12.45
C ALA A 117 12.95 -11.05 -12.89
N ALA A 118 12.67 -12.33 -12.64
CA ALA A 118 13.54 -13.42 -13.10
C ALA A 118 13.46 -13.62 -14.62
N VAL A 119 12.30 -13.34 -15.22
CA VAL A 119 12.03 -13.52 -16.66
C VAL A 119 11.17 -12.37 -17.17
N ALA A 120 11.67 -11.60 -18.14
CA ALA A 120 10.86 -10.59 -18.82
C ALA A 120 9.83 -11.26 -19.77
N PRO A 121 8.61 -10.72 -19.93
CA PRO A 121 8.10 -9.46 -19.36
C PRO A 121 7.34 -9.65 -18.03
N LEU A 122 7.46 -10.82 -17.37
CA LEU A 122 6.69 -11.10 -16.17
C LEU A 122 7.13 -10.21 -15.01
N PRO A 123 6.19 -9.72 -14.17
CA PRO A 123 6.56 -8.99 -12.98
C PRO A 123 7.29 -9.94 -12.01
N GLY A 124 8.27 -9.40 -11.27
CA GLY A 124 8.92 -10.15 -10.21
C GLY A 124 7.96 -10.59 -9.11
N ALA A 125 8.37 -11.61 -8.36
CA ALA A 125 7.57 -12.18 -7.27
C ALA A 125 7.20 -11.13 -6.23
N LEU A 126 6.03 -11.29 -5.60
CA LEU A 126 5.57 -10.40 -4.55
C LEU A 126 6.34 -10.66 -3.25
N ALA A 127 7.01 -9.63 -2.76
CA ALA A 127 7.52 -9.59 -1.39
C ALA A 127 6.41 -9.19 -0.41
N ALA A 128 5.51 -8.28 -0.83
CA ALA A 128 4.32 -7.91 -0.08
C ALA A 128 3.28 -7.22 -0.97
N PHE A 129 2.01 -7.19 -0.53
CA PHE A 129 0.98 -6.32 -1.10
C PHE A 129 -0.08 -5.96 -0.06
N THR A 130 -0.67 -4.77 -0.18
CA THR A 130 -1.69 -4.28 0.76
C THR A 130 -3.10 -4.55 0.26
N ASN A 131 -4.08 -4.57 1.17
CA ASN A 131 -5.43 -4.16 0.76
C ASN A 131 -5.42 -2.69 0.32
N PRO A 132 -6.34 -2.27 -0.55
CA PRO A 132 -6.31 -0.93 -1.11
C PRO A 132 -6.70 0.14 -0.07
N ILE A 133 -6.27 1.38 -0.35
CA ILE A 133 -6.89 2.60 0.18
C ILE A 133 -7.82 3.12 -0.90
N PHE A 134 -9.08 3.36 -0.57
CA PHE A 134 -10.06 3.92 -1.50
C PHE A 134 -10.00 5.45 -1.48
N LEU A 135 -10.16 6.08 -2.65
CA LEU A 135 -10.14 7.53 -2.80
C LEU A 135 -11.50 8.04 -3.25
N GLY A 136 -11.94 9.16 -2.69
CA GLY A 136 -13.22 9.77 -3.00
C GLY A 136 -14.30 9.47 -1.96
N ARG A 137 -15.44 10.13 -2.12
CA ARG A 137 -16.52 10.15 -1.11
C ARG A 137 -17.35 8.86 -1.08
N ASP A 138 -17.45 8.16 -2.21
CA ASP A 138 -18.32 7.00 -2.42
C ASP A 138 -17.53 5.72 -2.71
#